data_AF-A0ABD4W9E6-F1
#
_entry.id   AF-A0ABD4W9E6-F1
#
_cell.length_a   1.000
_cell.length_b   1.000
_cell.length_c   1.000
_cell.angle_alpha   90.00
_cell.angle_beta   90.00
_cell.angle_gamma   90.00
#
_symmetry.space_group_name_H-M   'P 1'
#
loop_
_entity.id
_entity.type
_entity.pdbx_description
1 polymer ?
#
loop_
_entity_poly.entity_id
_entity_poly.type
_entity_poly.pdbx_seq_one_letter_code
_entity_poly.pdbx_strand_id
1 'polypeptide(L)'
;MSEWVEQRESQGNIAESQKTILDKAKSTGEISTSDYEKAWSDYRQCMIDKGYKEIKLIKYPSGLYVEAGHKQGTTIQESRYSDDSTECGDEYVADVQDVYGIIVGNPNLYADQAQAVVDCLHRDSLVPKDYTVSRFNKEFSGTDGNTSFDMQNLQVRSCLVSNGYNVGYATDDTEQLW
;
A
#
# COMPACT_ATOMS: atom_id res chain seq x y z
N MET A 1 11.58 -5.50 13.01
CA MET A 1 12.17 -5.12 11.71
C MET A 1 12.91 -6.30 11.10
N SER A 2 13.93 -6.87 11.75
CA SER A 2 14.69 -7.99 11.19
C SER A 2 13.81 -9.18 10.81
N GLU A 3 12.87 -9.58 11.67
CA GLU A 3 11.91 -10.65 11.36
C GLU A 3 11.06 -10.35 10.10
N TRP A 4 10.66 -9.10 9.89
CA TRP A 4 9.87 -8.68 8.74
C TRP A 4 10.67 -8.77 7.43
N VAL A 5 11.91 -8.29 7.47
CA VAL A 5 12.81 -8.33 6.31
C VAL A 5 13.19 -9.77 5.98
N GLU A 6 13.53 -10.58 6.98
CA GLU A 6 13.86 -12.01 6.82
C GLU A 6 12.68 -12.80 6.25
N GLN A 7 11.46 -12.52 6.71
CA GLN A 7 10.25 -13.12 6.14
C GLN A 7 10.11 -12.77 4.65
N ARG A 8 10.30 -11.50 4.26
CA ARG A 8 10.22 -11.10 2.85
C ARG A 8 11.35 -11.72 2.02
N GLU A 9 12.58 -11.74 2.51
CA GLU A 9 13.73 -12.38 1.84
C GLU A 9 13.49 -13.87 1.58
N SER A 10 12.74 -14.56 2.42
CA SER A 10 12.41 -15.98 2.23
C SER A 10 11.42 -16.24 1.07
N GLN A 11 10.70 -15.23 0.60
CA GLN A 11 9.62 -15.36 -0.38
C GLN A 11 10.10 -15.20 -1.84
N GLY A 12 11.34 -14.75 -2.07
CA GLY A 12 11.89 -14.62 -3.42
C GLY A 12 13.07 -13.66 -3.48
N ASN A 13 13.59 -13.45 -4.68
CA ASN A 13 14.66 -12.48 -4.90
C ASN A 13 14.12 -11.05 -4.75
N ILE A 14 14.90 -10.22 -4.07
CA ILE A 14 14.68 -8.78 -3.87
C ILE A 14 15.67 -8.04 -4.76
N ALA A 15 15.22 -7.00 -5.47
CA ALA A 15 16.10 -6.16 -6.29
C ALA A 15 17.16 -5.45 -5.42
N GLU A 16 18.35 -5.22 -5.97
CA GLU A 16 19.51 -4.71 -5.19
C GLU A 16 19.27 -3.30 -4.62
N SER A 17 18.56 -2.45 -5.38
CA SER A 17 18.02 -1.15 -4.98
C SER A 17 17.22 -1.23 -3.67
N GLN A 18 16.30 -2.18 -3.58
CA GLN A 18 15.42 -2.39 -2.43
C GLN A 18 16.15 -3.08 -1.29
N LYS A 19 17.01 -4.06 -1.61
CA LYS A 19 17.83 -4.78 -0.63
C LYS A 19 18.71 -3.83 0.18
N THR A 20 19.29 -2.82 -0.46
CA THR A 20 20.08 -1.79 0.23
C THR A 20 19.27 -1.07 1.32
N ILE A 21 18.01 -0.75 1.03
CA ILE A 21 17.10 -0.09 1.99
C ILE A 21 16.73 -1.05 3.13
N LEU A 22 16.39 -2.30 2.80
CA LEU A 22 15.98 -3.30 3.79
C LEU A 22 17.14 -3.74 4.69
N ASP A 23 18.36 -3.89 4.17
CA ASP A 23 19.57 -4.17 4.94
C ASP A 23 19.88 -3.05 5.93
N LYS A 24 19.75 -1.80 5.49
CA LYS A 24 19.85 -0.63 6.37
C LYS A 24 18.77 -0.68 7.45
N ALA A 25 17.52 -0.97 7.09
CA ALA A 25 16.40 -1.07 8.03
C ALA A 25 16.62 -2.16 9.10
N LYS A 26 17.21 -3.31 8.74
CA LYS A 26 17.62 -4.35 9.72
C LYS A 26 18.57 -3.79 10.78
N SER A 27 19.49 -2.90 10.39
CA SER A 27 20.46 -2.30 11.31
C SER A 27 19.89 -1.16 12.18
N THR A 28 18.96 -0.37 11.64
CA THR A 28 18.37 0.79 12.32
C THR A 28 17.10 0.46 13.09
N GLY A 29 16.43 -0.65 12.76
CA GLY A 29 15.14 -1.04 13.33
C GLY A 29 13.93 -0.41 12.63
N GLU A 30 14.13 0.45 11.63
CA GLU A 30 13.07 1.14 10.89
C GLU A 30 13.47 1.43 9.44
N ILE A 31 12.50 1.43 8.52
CA ILE A 31 12.68 2.00 7.19
C ILE A 31 12.46 3.51 7.36
N SER A 32 13.48 4.31 7.08
CA SER A 32 13.36 5.77 7.21
C SER A 32 12.38 6.34 6.17
N THR A 33 11.65 7.40 6.52
CA THR A 33 10.77 8.11 5.58
C THR A 33 11.52 8.51 4.30
N SER A 34 12.77 8.95 4.42
CA SER A 34 13.59 9.33 3.26
C SER A 34 13.90 8.15 2.35
N ASP A 35 14.21 6.95 2.89
CA ASP A 35 14.50 5.79 2.05
C ASP A 35 13.22 5.29 1.36
N TYR A 36 12.10 5.29 2.09
CA TYR A 36 10.79 4.92 1.57
C TYR A 36 10.30 5.86 0.46
N GLU A 37 10.38 7.18 0.69
CA GLU A 37 10.00 8.18 -0.32
C GLU A 37 10.95 8.14 -1.52
N LYS A 38 12.23 7.79 -1.33
CA LYS A 38 13.16 7.58 -2.43
C LYS A 38 12.76 6.38 -3.29
N ALA A 39 12.41 5.23 -2.71
CA ALA A 39 11.95 4.05 -3.44
C ALA A 39 10.75 4.38 -4.37
N TRP A 40 9.77 5.10 -3.83
CA TRP A 40 8.62 5.60 -4.60
C TRP A 40 8.99 6.63 -5.67
N SER A 41 9.97 7.50 -5.38
CA SER A 41 10.48 8.45 -6.37
C SER A 41 11.19 7.74 -7.53
N ASP A 42 11.96 6.68 -7.25
CA ASP A 42 12.65 5.89 -8.27
C ASP A 42 11.65 5.11 -9.13
N TYR A 43 10.62 4.49 -8.51
CA TYR A 43 9.48 3.87 -9.21
C TYR A 43 8.82 4.85 -10.18
N ARG A 44 8.46 6.04 -9.68
CA ARG A 44 7.85 7.09 -10.49
C ARG A 44 8.74 7.49 -11.66
N GLN A 45 10.05 7.65 -11.44
CA GLN A 45 10.96 8.01 -12.51
C GLN A 45 11.05 6.91 -13.58
N CYS A 46 11.11 5.64 -13.17
CA CYS A 46 11.09 4.49 -14.09
C CYS A 46 9.87 4.50 -15.02
N MET A 47 8.68 4.76 -14.48
CA MET A 47 7.45 4.88 -15.25
C MET A 47 7.49 6.09 -16.21
N ILE A 48 7.93 7.26 -15.74
CA ILE A 48 8.08 8.44 -16.62
C ILE A 48 9.08 8.17 -17.77
N ASP A 49 10.19 7.48 -17.50
CA ASP A 49 11.19 7.14 -18.51
C ASP A 49 10.65 6.15 -19.56
N LYS A 50 9.69 5.29 -19.18
CA LYS A 50 8.95 4.41 -20.10
C LYS A 50 7.89 5.15 -20.94
N GLY A 51 7.65 6.43 -20.65
CA GLY A 51 6.86 7.35 -21.47
C GLY A 51 5.47 7.68 -20.93
N TYR A 52 5.16 7.33 -19.68
CA TYR A 52 3.92 7.77 -19.02
C TYR A 52 3.98 9.26 -18.71
N LYS A 53 2.85 9.97 -18.90
CA LYS A 53 2.81 11.44 -18.75
C LYS A 53 2.88 11.92 -17.31
N GLU A 54 2.28 11.16 -16.40
CA GLU A 54 2.26 11.44 -14.98
C GLU A 54 2.13 10.15 -14.19
N ILE A 55 2.63 10.18 -12.95
CA ILE A 55 2.43 9.16 -11.92
C ILE A 55 2.19 9.95 -10.64
N LYS A 56 0.99 9.84 -10.08
CA LYS A 56 0.51 10.52 -8.88
C LYS A 56 0.49 9.53 -7.75
N LEU A 57 1.06 9.93 -6.63
CA LEU A 57 1.10 9.10 -5.43
C LEU A 57 0.20 9.71 -4.36
N ILE A 58 -0.75 8.91 -3.86
CA ILE A 58 -1.62 9.25 -2.74
C ILE A 58 -0.86 8.93 -1.45
N LYS A 59 -0.56 9.95 -0.65
CA LYS A 59 0.06 9.79 0.67
C LYS A 59 -1.01 9.65 1.75
N TYR A 60 -1.05 8.50 2.40
CA TYR A 60 -1.93 8.23 3.54
C TYR A 60 -1.36 8.74 4.86
N PRO A 61 -2.21 8.96 5.90
CA PRO A 61 -1.76 9.38 7.22
C PRO A 61 -0.72 8.44 7.87
N SER A 62 -0.72 7.14 7.55
CA SER A 62 0.32 6.21 8.00
C SER A 62 1.69 6.44 7.36
N GLY A 63 1.79 7.36 6.40
CA GLY A 63 2.98 7.56 5.58
C GLY A 63 3.04 6.67 4.34
N LEU A 64 2.10 5.71 4.18
CA LEU A 64 2.03 4.87 2.99
C LEU A 64 1.67 5.65 1.73
N TYR A 65 2.28 5.24 0.64
CA TYR A 65 2.01 5.73 -0.70
C TYR A 65 1.32 4.62 -1.48
N VAL A 66 0.38 5.04 -2.33
CA VAL A 66 -0.25 4.20 -3.35
C VAL A 66 -0.37 5.03 -4.62
N GLU A 67 -0.16 4.42 -5.77
CA GLU A 67 -0.41 5.06 -7.05
C GLU A 67 -1.90 5.37 -7.24
N ALA A 68 -2.20 6.57 -7.72
CA ALA A 68 -3.57 6.97 -7.98
C ALA A 68 -4.15 6.12 -9.12
N GLY A 69 -5.47 5.93 -9.13
CA GLY A 69 -6.11 5.28 -10.27
C GLY A 69 -5.95 6.10 -11.55
N HIS A 70 -5.77 5.44 -12.69
CA HIS A 70 -5.74 6.12 -13.98
C HIS A 70 -7.10 6.05 -14.68
N LYS A 71 -7.35 6.99 -15.61
CA LYS A 71 -8.49 6.85 -16.54
C LYS A 71 -8.36 5.54 -17.31
N GLN A 72 -9.44 5.01 -17.88
CA GLN A 72 -9.36 3.76 -18.66
C GLN A 72 -8.80 3.97 -20.06
N GLY A 73 -7.85 3.12 -20.46
CA GLY A 73 -7.18 3.12 -21.75
C GLY A 73 -7.68 2.00 -22.66
N THR A 74 -7.03 1.85 -23.80
CA THR A 74 -7.21 0.66 -24.65
C THR A 74 -6.58 -0.56 -23.98
N THR A 75 -7.04 -1.77 -24.34
CA THR A 75 -6.49 -3.03 -23.82
C THR A 75 -4.96 -3.12 -23.97
N ILE A 76 -4.40 -2.57 -25.05
CA ILE A 76 -2.95 -2.56 -25.28
C ILE A 76 -2.24 -1.61 -24.31
N GLN A 77 -2.82 -0.42 -24.06
CA GLN A 77 -2.27 0.53 -23.09
C GLN A 77 -2.29 -0.04 -21.67
N GLU A 78 -3.41 -0.65 -21.28
CA GLU A 78 -3.56 -1.27 -19.95
C GLU A 78 -2.61 -2.45 -19.75
N SER A 79 -2.48 -3.33 -20.75
CA SER A 79 -1.53 -4.45 -20.69
C SER A 79 -0.09 -3.95 -20.53
N ARG A 80 0.30 -2.96 -21.35
CA ARG A 80 1.63 -2.38 -21.27
C ARG A 80 1.88 -1.71 -19.92
N TYR A 81 0.91 -0.94 -19.41
CA TYR A 81 0.99 -0.34 -18.09
C TYR A 81 1.14 -1.38 -16.98
N SER A 82 0.38 -2.47 -17.03
CA SER A 82 0.54 -3.56 -16.06
C SER A 82 1.94 -4.16 -16.08
N ASP A 83 2.50 -4.41 -17.26
CA ASP A 83 3.85 -4.97 -17.41
C ASP A 83 4.92 -3.97 -16.92
N ASP A 84 4.83 -2.71 -17.37
CA ASP A 84 5.76 -1.65 -17.03
C ASP A 84 5.73 -1.28 -15.52
N SER A 85 4.54 -1.21 -14.92
CA SER A 85 4.36 -0.97 -13.48
C SER A 85 4.85 -2.14 -12.63
N THR A 86 4.66 -3.38 -13.07
CA THR A 86 5.22 -4.56 -12.40
C THR A 86 6.74 -4.52 -12.44
N GLU A 87 7.34 -4.26 -13.61
CA GLU A 87 8.79 -4.18 -13.77
C GLU A 87 9.40 -3.06 -12.89
N CYS A 88 8.84 -1.86 -12.95
CA CYS A 88 9.31 -0.74 -12.12
C CYS A 88 9.05 -1.00 -10.62
N GLY A 89 7.94 -1.63 -10.29
CA GLY A 89 7.55 -1.97 -8.92
C GLY A 89 8.53 -2.96 -8.29
N ASP A 90 8.76 -4.08 -8.97
CA ASP A 90 9.68 -5.14 -8.57
C ASP A 90 11.12 -4.65 -8.49
N GLU A 91 11.51 -3.70 -9.35
CA GLU A 91 12.85 -3.12 -9.28
C GLU A 91 12.98 -2.11 -8.13
N TYR A 92 12.00 -1.26 -7.85
CA TYR A 92 12.27 -0.09 -6.99
C TYR A 92 11.53 -0.03 -5.66
N VAL A 93 10.34 -0.63 -5.52
CA VAL A 93 9.47 -0.28 -4.39
C VAL A 93 8.64 -1.41 -3.79
N ALA A 94 8.33 -2.49 -4.50
CA ALA A 94 7.38 -3.52 -4.05
C ALA A 94 7.72 -4.09 -2.64
N ASP A 95 8.98 -4.43 -2.39
CA ASP A 95 9.42 -5.08 -1.15
C ASP A 95 9.59 -4.10 0.00
N VAL A 96 10.07 -2.90 -0.32
CA VAL A 96 10.12 -1.79 0.63
C VAL A 96 8.70 -1.40 1.05
N GLN A 97 7.76 -1.34 0.10
CA GLN A 97 6.35 -1.07 0.33
C GLN A 97 5.71 -2.14 1.21
N ASP A 98 5.94 -3.41 0.91
CA ASP A 98 5.37 -4.52 1.68
C ASP A 98 5.83 -4.48 3.13
N VAL A 99 7.15 -4.39 3.36
CA VAL A 99 7.69 -4.33 4.72
C VAL A 99 7.19 -3.09 5.46
N TYR A 100 7.19 -1.92 4.81
CA TYR A 100 6.70 -0.68 5.42
C TYR A 100 5.21 -0.75 5.74
N GLY A 101 4.39 -1.22 4.81
CA GLY A 101 2.94 -1.39 4.93
C GLY A 101 2.56 -2.32 6.07
N ILE A 102 3.26 -3.43 6.20
CA ILE A 102 3.03 -4.35 7.30
C ILE A 102 3.38 -3.70 8.65
N ILE A 103 4.50 -2.99 8.76
CA ILE A 103 4.91 -2.35 10.02
C ILE A 103 3.88 -1.32 10.49
N VAL A 104 3.31 -0.54 9.57
CA VAL A 104 2.33 0.50 9.94
C VAL A 104 0.90 -0.05 10.08
N GLY A 105 0.54 -1.06 9.29
CA GLY A 105 -0.83 -1.60 9.20
C GLY A 105 -1.11 -2.81 10.07
N ASN A 106 -0.15 -3.73 10.16
CA ASN A 106 -0.24 -5.02 10.83
C ASN A 106 0.98 -5.29 11.72
N PRO A 107 1.27 -4.43 12.72
CA PRO A 107 2.45 -4.60 13.57
C PRO A 107 2.45 -5.90 14.39
N ASN A 108 1.29 -6.57 14.50
CA ASN A 108 1.09 -7.79 15.27
C ASN A 108 1.05 -9.07 14.43
N LEU A 109 1.40 -9.03 13.13
CA LEU A 109 1.52 -10.23 12.28
C LEU A 109 0.22 -11.05 12.14
N TYR A 110 -0.95 -10.42 12.17
CA TYR A 110 -2.20 -11.17 12.01
C TYR A 110 -2.23 -11.85 10.63
N ALA A 111 -2.49 -13.16 10.63
CA ALA A 111 -2.71 -13.92 9.40
C ALA A 111 -4.05 -13.57 8.73
N ASP A 112 -5.04 -13.15 9.52
CA ASP A 112 -6.32 -12.62 9.04
C ASP A 112 -6.20 -11.11 8.80
N GLN A 113 -6.27 -10.70 7.53
CA GLN A 113 -6.22 -9.29 7.13
C GLN A 113 -7.37 -8.48 7.74
N ALA A 114 -8.55 -9.07 7.91
CA ALA A 114 -9.69 -8.39 8.54
C ALA A 114 -9.41 -8.10 10.01
N GLN A 115 -8.71 -9.01 10.70
CA GLN A 115 -8.27 -8.78 12.07
C GLN A 115 -7.25 -7.65 12.16
N ALA A 116 -6.30 -7.58 11.22
CA ALA A 116 -5.34 -6.48 11.17
C ALA A 116 -5.99 -5.11 10.93
N VAL A 117 -6.99 -5.05 10.03
CA VAL A 117 -7.76 -3.83 9.81
C VAL A 117 -8.51 -3.41 11.08
N VAL A 118 -9.23 -4.32 11.73
CA VAL A 118 -9.99 -3.99 12.95
C VAL A 118 -9.07 -3.52 14.08
N ASP A 119 -7.91 -4.16 14.27
CA ASP A 119 -6.90 -3.70 15.22
C ASP A 119 -6.42 -2.27 14.91
N CYS A 120 -6.10 -1.98 13.64
CA CYS A 120 -5.71 -0.65 13.20
C CYS A 120 -6.81 0.39 13.48
N LEU A 121 -8.06 0.08 13.14
CA LEU A 121 -9.21 0.97 13.39
C LEU A 121 -9.40 1.24 14.90
N HIS A 122 -9.17 0.23 15.76
CA HIS A 122 -9.24 0.39 17.21
C HIS A 122 -8.11 1.26 17.75
N ARG A 123 -6.87 1.01 17.31
CA ARG A 123 -5.68 1.74 17.73
C ARG A 123 -5.79 3.23 17.42
N ASP A 124 -6.37 3.56 16.27
CA ASP A 124 -6.54 4.93 15.82
C ASP A 124 -7.88 5.54 16.27
N SER A 125 -8.66 4.83 17.09
CA SER A 125 -9.96 5.27 17.63
C SER A 125 -10.98 5.65 16.54
N LEU A 126 -10.94 4.97 15.40
CA LEU A 126 -11.81 5.20 14.24
C LEU A 126 -13.15 4.45 14.34
N VAL A 127 -13.23 3.47 15.24
CA VAL A 127 -14.44 2.70 15.53
C VAL A 127 -14.62 2.50 17.05
N PRO A 128 -15.84 2.19 17.52
CA PRO A 128 -16.10 1.85 18.91
C PRO A 128 -15.32 0.61 19.38
N LYS A 129 -15.05 0.51 20.69
CA LYS A 129 -14.29 -0.61 21.28
C LYS A 129 -14.94 -1.99 21.11
N ASP A 130 -16.26 -2.04 20.91
CA ASP A 130 -17.04 -3.25 20.68
C ASP A 130 -17.18 -3.60 19.19
N TYR A 131 -16.51 -2.87 18.30
CA TYR A 131 -16.40 -3.22 16.89
C TYR A 131 -15.58 -4.51 16.73
N THR A 132 -15.98 -5.37 15.79
CA THR A 132 -15.42 -6.74 15.67
C THR A 132 -15.13 -7.11 14.23
N VAL A 133 -14.26 -8.11 14.05
CA VAL A 133 -13.98 -8.73 12.75
C VAL A 133 -15.25 -9.25 12.07
N SER A 134 -16.17 -9.84 12.84
CA SER A 134 -17.45 -10.33 12.28
C SER A 134 -18.30 -9.17 11.72
N ARG A 135 -18.35 -8.04 12.43
CA ARG A 135 -19.06 -6.84 11.97
C ARG A 135 -18.37 -6.25 10.73
N PHE A 136 -17.03 -6.14 10.76
CA PHE A 136 -16.25 -5.70 9.60
C PHE A 136 -16.51 -6.56 8.37
N ASN A 137 -16.38 -7.87 8.47
CA ASN A 137 -16.62 -8.77 7.34
C ASN A 137 -18.06 -8.64 6.82
N LYS A 138 -19.04 -8.47 7.70
CA LYS A 138 -20.44 -8.26 7.29
C LYS A 138 -20.63 -6.94 6.53
N GLU A 139 -20.04 -5.85 7.01
CA GLU A 139 -20.17 -4.53 6.39
C GLU A 139 -19.38 -4.45 5.08
N PHE A 140 -18.21 -5.08 4.99
CA PHE A 140 -17.35 -5.07 3.80
C PHE A 140 -17.80 -6.05 2.71
N SER A 141 -18.48 -7.15 3.08
CA SER A 141 -19.12 -8.08 2.12
C SER A 141 -20.53 -7.64 1.71
N GLY A 142 -21.10 -6.66 2.40
CA GLY A 142 -22.44 -6.14 2.15
C GLY A 142 -22.53 -5.39 0.81
N THR A 143 -23.65 -5.56 0.11
CA THR A 143 -23.95 -4.85 -1.15
C THR A 143 -24.61 -3.50 -0.94
N ASP A 144 -24.96 -3.19 0.31
CA ASP A 144 -25.62 -1.96 0.75
C ASP A 144 -24.65 -0.78 0.91
N GLY A 145 -23.34 -1.03 0.86
CA GLY A 145 -22.30 0.02 0.87
C GLY A 145 -22.21 0.83 2.17
N ASN A 146 -22.97 0.45 3.19
CA ASN A 146 -23.01 1.12 4.47
C ASN A 146 -22.06 0.43 5.44
N THR A 147 -21.01 1.16 5.82
CA THR A 147 -20.13 0.81 6.92
C THR A 147 -20.47 1.69 8.12
N SER A 148 -20.11 1.23 9.32
CA SER A 148 -20.34 1.96 10.56
C SER A 148 -19.34 3.10 10.80
N PHE A 149 -18.47 3.35 9.83
CA PHE A 149 -17.40 4.34 9.87
C PHE A 149 -17.29 4.99 8.50
N ASP A 150 -16.69 6.19 8.44
CA ASP A 150 -16.59 6.92 7.18
C ASP A 150 -15.47 6.33 6.31
N MET A 151 -15.83 5.62 5.24
CA MET A 151 -14.85 5.05 4.32
C MET A 151 -14.16 6.10 3.43
N GLN A 152 -14.63 7.35 3.37
CA GLN A 152 -13.89 8.44 2.73
C GLN A 152 -12.84 9.05 3.66
N ASN A 153 -12.88 8.75 4.97
CA ASN A 153 -11.85 9.19 5.90
C ASN A 153 -10.50 8.54 5.55
N LEU A 154 -9.49 9.36 5.26
CA LEU A 154 -8.16 8.88 4.89
C LEU A 154 -7.46 8.05 5.98
N GLN A 155 -7.76 8.24 7.26
CA GLN A 155 -7.22 7.39 8.32
C GLN A 155 -7.82 5.97 8.27
N VAL A 156 -9.13 5.86 8.02
CA VAL A 156 -9.79 4.56 7.78
C VAL A 156 -9.17 3.87 6.58
N ARG A 157 -9.05 4.61 5.46
CA ARG A 157 -8.45 4.08 4.23
C ARG A 157 -6.99 3.67 4.43
N SER A 158 -6.25 4.39 5.27
CA SER A 158 -4.90 4.02 5.70
C SER A 158 -4.88 2.60 6.29
N CYS A 159 -5.78 2.30 7.22
CA CYS A 159 -5.88 0.96 7.83
C CYS A 159 -6.22 -0.13 6.81
N LEU A 160 -7.08 0.18 5.84
CA LEU A 160 -7.51 -0.74 4.79
C LEU A 160 -6.36 -1.06 3.82
N VAL A 161 -5.77 -0.03 3.24
CA VAL A 161 -4.70 -0.13 2.24
C VAL A 161 -3.47 -0.82 2.81
N SER A 162 -3.08 -0.50 4.05
CA SER A 162 -1.93 -1.15 4.71
C SER A 162 -2.10 -2.66 4.87
N ASN A 163 -3.33 -3.16 4.75
CA ASN A 163 -3.71 -4.56 4.93
C ASN A 163 -4.26 -5.19 3.64
N GLY A 164 -3.97 -4.61 2.48
CA GLY A 164 -4.30 -5.16 1.16
C GLY A 164 -5.72 -4.87 0.66
N TYR A 165 -6.48 -4.03 1.35
CA TYR A 165 -7.81 -3.60 0.88
C TYR A 165 -7.69 -2.36 0.00
N ASN A 166 -7.89 -2.54 -1.31
CA ASN A 166 -7.96 -1.44 -2.26
C ASN A 166 -9.31 -0.74 -2.19
N VAL A 167 -9.30 0.56 -1.86
CA VAL A 167 -10.51 1.39 -1.76
C VAL A 167 -10.31 2.68 -2.56
N GLY A 168 -11.02 2.79 -3.67
CA GLY A 168 -11.00 3.95 -4.56
C GLY A 168 -12.38 4.60 -4.66
N TYR A 169 -12.40 5.92 -4.75
CA TYR A 169 -13.59 6.75 -4.94
C TYR A 169 -13.50 7.56 -6.23
N ALA A 170 -14.64 7.88 -6.82
CA ALA A 170 -14.70 8.75 -8.01
C ALA A 170 -14.17 10.17 -7.74
N THR A 171 -14.09 10.57 -6.47
CA THR A 171 -13.52 11.85 -6.02
C THR A 171 -12.02 11.80 -5.80
N ASP A 172 -11.39 10.62 -5.85
CA ASP A 172 -9.95 10.51 -5.73
C ASP A 172 -9.27 11.11 -6.97
N ASP A 173 -8.05 11.61 -6.77
CA ASP A 173 -7.23 12.06 -7.89
C ASP A 173 -7.04 10.92 -8.89
N THR A 174 -7.11 11.26 -10.17
CA THR A 174 -6.93 10.31 -11.26
C THR A 174 -5.84 10.75 -12.22
N GLU A 175 -5.15 9.78 -12.79
CA GLU A 175 -4.03 9.99 -13.70
C GLU A 175 -4.47 10.03 -15.17
N GLN A 176 -3.76 10.84 -15.96
CA GLN A 176 -3.77 10.91 -17.41
C GLN A 176 -2.49 10.28 -17.96
N LEU A 177 -2.40 8.95 -17.92
CA LEU A 177 -1.19 8.21 -18.29
C LEU A 177 -0.76 8.35 -19.77
N TRP A 178 -1.72 8.51 -20.69
CA TRP A 178 -1.53 8.52 -22.15
C TRP A 178 -2.01 9.79 -22.84
#